data_AF-A0A2E6QH33-F1
#
_entry.id   AF-A0A2E6QH33-F1
#
_cell.length_a   1.000
_cell.length_b   1.000
_cell.length_c   1.000
_cell.angle_alpha   90.00
_cell.angle_beta   90.00
_cell.angle_gamma   90.00
#
_symmetry.space_group_name_H-M   'P 1'
#
loop_
_entity.id
_entity.type
_entity.pdbx_description
1 polymer ?
#
loop_
_entity_poly.entity_id
_entity_poly.type
_entity_poly.pdbx_seq_one_letter_code
_entity_poly.pdbx_strand_id
1 'polypeptide(L)'
;MTLPWFFFSISNPQVSQRLFTTRDPRAMRTMIVGFLSFGLIFTLVAILWGFAGLVAVPGLDNPDLVTPSLLASGSVPPWLGVLLIVGIMAAAVTTVDSIALTLASMIGRDVYRAGIRGTDEARELAVGKVVVLVMITAAALFASLKLELISLLAVTSSAGLLVTVPAIVGAFFWRRGTAAGALVSVVGGTIAVAWFRFAGVNPWGMPGVAAAFFVTIVLFVAVSLATRPPADRGRSFIDDLRPQLDRLRIR
;
A
#
# COMPACT_ATOMS: atom_id res chain seq x y z
N MET A 1 7.45 1.72 13.24
CA MET A 1 6.57 2.38 12.24
C MET A 1 7.01 2.19 10.79
N THR A 2 8.22 1.68 10.51
CA THR A 2 8.74 1.54 9.13
C THR A 2 8.32 0.26 8.40
N LEU A 3 7.88 -0.76 9.15
CA LEU A 3 7.58 -2.10 8.61
C LEU A 3 6.55 -2.10 7.44
N PRO A 4 5.43 -1.35 7.49
CA PRO A 4 4.51 -1.29 6.35
C PRO A 4 5.15 -0.75 5.06
N TRP A 5 6.08 0.20 5.19
CA TRP A 5 6.73 0.83 4.04
C TRP A 5 7.66 -0.11 3.28
N PHE A 6 8.30 -1.06 3.98
CA PHE A 6 9.16 -2.06 3.34
C PHE A 6 8.39 -2.95 2.36
N PHE A 7 7.16 -3.31 2.70
CA PHE A 7 6.31 -4.16 1.88
C PHE A 7 5.34 -3.38 0.97
N PHE A 8 5.47 -2.05 0.94
CA PHE A 8 4.53 -1.16 0.24
C PHE A 8 4.33 -1.53 -1.23
N SER A 9 5.41 -1.89 -1.94
CA SER A 9 5.37 -2.24 -3.37
C SER A 9 4.53 -3.49 -3.68
N ILE A 10 4.37 -4.38 -2.70
CA ILE A 10 3.64 -5.65 -2.83
C ILE A 10 2.25 -5.53 -2.22
N SER A 11 2.12 -4.89 -1.05
CA SER A 11 0.87 -4.80 -0.31
C SER A 11 -0.14 -3.81 -0.89
N ASN A 12 0.32 -2.81 -1.65
CA ASN A 12 -0.54 -1.77 -2.22
C ASN A 12 -0.93 -2.13 -3.67
N PRO A 13 -2.21 -2.42 -3.95
CA PRO A 13 -2.67 -2.81 -5.28
C PRO A 13 -2.30 -1.82 -6.40
N GLN A 14 -2.37 -0.51 -6.12
CA GLN A 14 -2.06 0.54 -7.08
C GLN A 14 -0.58 0.58 -7.49
N VAL A 15 0.31 0.02 -6.67
CA VAL A 15 1.74 -0.12 -6.97
C VAL A 15 2.00 -1.47 -7.63
N SER A 16 1.47 -2.54 -7.05
CA SER A 16 1.71 -3.90 -7.54
C SER A 16 1.14 -4.11 -8.95
N GLN A 17 0.02 -3.46 -9.30
CA GLN A 17 -0.53 -3.47 -10.65
C GLN A 17 0.46 -2.99 -11.71
N ARG A 18 1.32 -2.01 -11.39
CA ARG A 18 2.33 -1.48 -12.32
C ARG A 18 3.48 -2.45 -12.56
N LEU A 19 3.72 -3.41 -11.65
CA LEU A 19 4.73 -4.45 -11.88
C LEU A 19 4.34 -5.36 -13.05
N PHE A 20 3.03 -5.56 -13.26
CA PHE A 20 2.49 -6.41 -14.33
C PHE A 20 2.41 -5.74 -15.71
N THR A 21 2.69 -4.44 -15.81
CA THR A 21 2.70 -3.71 -17.10
C THR A 21 4.11 -3.61 -17.70
N THR A 22 5.12 -4.16 -17.02
CA THR A 22 6.51 -4.10 -17.47
C THR A 22 6.76 -5.03 -18.66
N ARG A 23 7.57 -4.57 -19.62
CA ARG A 23 7.82 -5.30 -20.88
C ARG A 23 8.69 -6.54 -20.67
N ASP A 24 9.68 -6.44 -19.79
CA ASP A 24 10.64 -7.49 -19.50
C ASP A 24 11.14 -7.41 -18.05
N PRO A 25 11.77 -8.48 -17.53
CA PRO A 25 12.26 -8.50 -16.15
C PRO A 25 13.35 -7.47 -15.85
N ARG A 26 14.08 -7.00 -16.87
CA ARG A 26 15.04 -5.90 -16.72
C ARG A 26 14.32 -4.58 -16.41
N ALA A 27 13.27 -4.23 -17.17
CA ALA A 27 12.45 -3.07 -16.89
C ALA A 27 11.79 -3.16 -15.49
N MET A 28 11.33 -4.34 -15.09
CA MET A 28 10.82 -4.58 -13.74
C MET A 28 11.88 -4.31 -12.65
N ARG A 29 13.11 -4.81 -12.83
CA ARG A 29 14.22 -4.55 -11.90
C ARG A 29 14.53 -3.06 -11.83
N THR A 30 14.62 -2.38 -12.96
CA THR A 30 14.87 -0.92 -13.02
C THR A 30 13.75 -0.15 -12.33
N MET A 31 12.49 -0.53 -12.50
CA MET A 31 11.37 0.11 -11.82
C MET A 31 11.43 -0.09 -10.31
N ILE A 32 11.71 -1.30 -9.83
CA ILE A 32 11.83 -1.59 -8.38
C ILE A 32 13.00 -0.83 -7.77
N VAL A 33 14.19 -0.90 -8.38
CA VAL A 33 15.39 -0.21 -7.88
C VAL A 33 15.22 1.31 -7.95
N GLY A 34 14.65 1.82 -9.04
CA GLY A 34 14.33 3.23 -9.21
C GLY A 34 13.34 3.72 -8.15
N PHE A 35 12.26 2.97 -7.91
CA PHE A 35 11.28 3.26 -6.87
C PHE A 35 11.91 3.28 -5.46
N LEU A 36 12.71 2.27 -5.12
CA LEU A 36 13.35 2.20 -3.80
C LEU A 36 14.39 3.32 -3.61
N SER A 37 15.22 3.58 -4.62
CA SER A 37 16.28 4.59 -4.55
C SER A 37 15.68 5.99 -4.48
N PHE A 38 14.71 6.30 -5.34
CA PHE A 38 14.00 7.57 -5.31
C PHE A 38 13.24 7.75 -4.00
N GLY A 39 12.53 6.70 -3.54
CA GLY A 39 11.81 6.72 -2.26
C GLY A 39 12.73 6.99 -1.08
N LEU A 40 13.92 6.38 -1.04
CA LEU A 40 14.91 6.63 0.00
C LEU A 40 15.42 8.08 -0.02
N ILE A 41 15.83 8.57 -1.19
CA ILE A 41 16.32 9.96 -1.34
C ILE A 41 15.23 10.95 -0.93
N PHE A 42 14.00 10.77 -1.43
CA PHE A 42 12.87 11.63 -1.11
C PHE A 42 12.54 11.60 0.39
N THR A 43 12.63 10.43 1.03
CA THR A 43 12.45 10.29 2.48
C THR A 43 13.49 11.08 3.26
N LEU A 44 14.77 11.00 2.87
CA LEU A 44 15.83 11.80 3.52
C LEU A 44 15.58 13.29 3.38
N VAL A 45 15.19 13.75 2.19
CA VAL A 45 14.83 15.15 1.94
C VAL A 45 13.66 15.59 2.83
N ALA A 46 12.60 14.78 2.90
CA ALA A 46 11.43 15.07 3.74
C ALA A 46 11.76 15.11 5.24
N ILE A 47 12.64 14.23 5.73
CA ILE A 47 13.11 14.23 7.12
C ILE A 47 13.90 15.51 7.41
N LEU A 48 14.85 15.89 6.55
CA LEU A 48 15.63 17.11 6.69
C LEU A 48 14.71 18.35 6.66
N TRP A 49 13.71 18.36 5.78
CA TRP A 49 12.70 19.40 5.72
C TRP A 49 11.88 19.50 7.01
N GLY A 50 11.48 18.35 7.59
CA GLY A 50 10.81 18.30 8.88
C GLY A 50 11.66 18.85 10.03
N PHE A 51 12.95 18.52 10.09
CA PHE A 51 13.87 19.08 11.08
C PHE A 51 14.09 20.58 10.89
N ALA A 52 14.19 21.06 9.65
CA ALA A 52 14.25 22.50 9.38
C ALA A 52 12.99 23.21 9.89
N GLY A 53 11.82 22.60 9.68
CA GLY A 53 10.55 23.07 10.25
C GLY A 53 10.53 23.15 11.77
N LEU A 54 11.06 22.13 12.46
CA LEU A 54 11.14 22.10 13.93
C LEU A 54 11.96 23.27 14.50
N VAL A 55 13.02 23.68 13.81
CA VAL A 55 13.89 24.78 14.24
C VAL A 55 13.31 26.14 13.83
N ALA A 56 12.81 26.26 12.61
CA ALA A 56 12.34 27.52 12.04
C ALA A 56 10.94 27.93 12.51
N VAL A 57 10.09 26.96 12.88
CA VAL A 57 8.71 27.20 13.33
C VAL A 57 8.43 26.37 14.60
N PRO A 58 8.99 26.78 15.75
CA PRO A 58 8.77 26.08 17.01
C PRO A 58 7.33 26.23 17.52
N GLY A 59 6.83 25.23 18.25
CA GLY A 59 5.53 25.30 18.91
C GLY A 59 4.31 24.94 18.04
N LEU A 60 4.51 24.19 16.96
CA LEU A 60 3.39 23.64 16.18
C LEU A 60 2.72 22.48 16.91
N ASP A 61 1.44 22.66 17.26
CA ASP A 61 0.61 21.59 17.84
C ASP A 61 0.30 20.49 16.82
N ASN A 62 0.12 20.87 15.55
CA ASN A 62 -0.18 19.95 14.46
C ASN A 62 1.05 19.79 13.53
N PRO A 63 1.71 18.61 13.52
CA PRO A 63 2.86 18.33 12.66
C PRO A 63 2.55 18.41 11.15
N ASP A 64 1.30 18.21 10.74
CA ASP A 64 0.89 18.26 9.34
C ASP A 64 0.99 19.70 8.77
N LEU A 65 1.07 20.72 9.65
CA LEU A 65 1.21 22.12 9.28
C LEU A 65 2.67 22.59 9.14
N VAL A 66 3.66 21.72 9.34
CA VAL A 66 5.08 22.11 9.25
C VAL A 66 5.43 22.69 7.88
N THR A 67 5.02 22.04 6.79
CA THR A 67 5.31 22.50 5.42
C THR A 67 4.66 23.85 5.10
N PRO A 68 3.34 24.05 5.26
CA PRO A 68 2.73 25.35 4.98
C PRO A 68 3.28 26.46 5.88
N SER A 69 3.55 26.18 7.15
CA SER A 69 4.14 27.18 8.06
C SER A 69 5.57 27.56 7.67
N LEU A 70 6.40 26.60 7.23
CA LEU A 70 7.75 26.89 6.78
C LEU A 70 7.76 27.74 5.49
N LEU A 71 6.84 27.46 4.56
CA LEU A 71 6.66 28.29 3.37
C LEU A 71 6.16 29.70 3.71
N ALA A 72 5.32 29.85 4.72
CA ALA A 72 4.81 31.14 5.18
C ALA A 72 5.81 31.93 6.05
N SER A 73 6.85 31.28 6.60
CA SER A 73 7.83 31.90 7.51
C SER A 73 8.71 32.99 6.88
N GLY A 74 8.71 33.10 5.55
CA GLY A 74 9.63 33.98 4.80
C GLY A 74 11.03 33.39 4.61
N SER A 75 11.32 32.20 5.18
CA SER A 75 12.61 31.52 5.04
C SER A 75 12.82 30.89 3.65
N VAL A 76 11.74 30.70 2.88
CA VAL A 76 11.76 30.08 1.56
C VAL A 76 11.46 31.13 0.49
N PRO A 77 12.31 31.27 -0.55
CA PRO A 77 12.03 32.15 -1.68
C PRO A 77 10.65 31.87 -2.31
N PRO A 78 9.83 32.89 -2.63
CA PRO A 78 8.46 32.69 -3.10
C PRO A 78 8.34 31.76 -4.31
N TRP A 79 9.26 31.85 -5.26
CA TRP A 79 9.25 31.00 -6.46
C TRP A 79 9.51 29.51 -6.14
N LEU A 80 10.35 29.21 -5.15
CA LEU A 80 10.57 27.85 -4.65
C LEU A 80 9.32 27.33 -3.93
N GLY A 81 8.65 28.19 -3.16
CA GLY A 81 7.40 27.85 -2.49
C GLY A 81 6.31 27.46 -3.49
N VAL A 82 6.15 28.23 -4.58
CA VAL A 82 5.21 27.90 -5.66
C VAL A 82 5.56 26.58 -6.33
N LEU A 83 6.83 26.37 -6.69
CA LEU A 83 7.29 25.12 -7.30
C LEU A 83 7.00 23.91 -6.40
N LEU A 84 7.26 24.03 -5.10
CA LEU A 84 7.05 22.98 -4.12
C LEU A 84 5.56 22.65 -3.94
N ILE A 85 4.70 23.67 -3.84
CA ILE A 85 3.24 23.46 -3.74
C ILE A 85 2.70 22.78 -5.01
N VAL A 86 3.11 23.25 -6.20
CA VAL A 86 2.71 22.63 -7.47
C VAL A 86 3.16 21.18 -7.54
N GLY A 87 4.39 20.88 -7.12
CA GLY A 87 4.93 19.52 -7.06
C GLY A 87 4.15 18.62 -6.11
N ILE A 88 3.84 19.09 -4.89
CA ILE A 88 3.03 18.34 -3.91
C ILE A 88 1.64 18.07 -4.45
N MET A 89 1.00 19.06 -5.09
CA MET A 89 -0.32 18.90 -5.69
C MET A 89 -0.30 17.91 -6.84
N ALA A 90 0.70 17.98 -7.74
CA ALA A 90 0.86 17.00 -8.81
C ALA A 90 1.06 15.58 -8.26
N ALA A 91 1.88 15.40 -7.22
CA ALA A 91 2.09 14.12 -6.57
C ALA A 91 0.82 13.57 -5.89
N ALA A 92 0.06 14.44 -5.22
CA ALA A 92 -1.20 14.07 -4.58
C ALA A 92 -2.26 13.64 -5.60
N VAL A 93 -2.47 14.42 -6.66
CA VAL A 93 -3.43 14.11 -7.74
C VAL A 93 -3.09 12.80 -8.42
N THR A 94 -1.83 12.60 -8.80
CA THR A 94 -1.40 11.34 -9.45
C THR A 94 -1.56 10.11 -8.55
N THR A 95 -1.48 10.29 -7.23
CA THR A 95 -1.74 9.23 -6.25
C THR A 95 -3.23 8.92 -6.14
N VAL A 96 -4.06 9.96 -6.00
CA VAL A 96 -5.54 9.82 -5.95
C VAL A 96 -6.06 9.15 -7.21
N ASP A 97 -5.61 9.59 -8.39
CA ASP A 97 -5.99 9.00 -9.68
C ASP A 97 -5.65 7.50 -9.74
N SER A 98 -4.45 7.14 -9.29
CA SER A 98 -4.01 5.74 -9.27
C SER A 98 -4.85 4.88 -8.32
N ILE A 99 -5.12 5.37 -7.11
CA ILE A 99 -5.96 4.65 -6.15
C ILE A 99 -7.39 4.50 -6.68
N ALA A 100 -7.97 5.57 -7.22
CA ALA A 100 -9.33 5.55 -7.77
C ALA A 100 -9.45 4.58 -8.94
N LEU A 101 -8.49 4.58 -9.87
CA LEU A 101 -8.45 3.66 -11.00
C LEU A 101 -8.31 2.21 -10.55
N THR A 102 -7.44 1.95 -9.57
CA THR A 102 -7.25 0.61 -9.01
C THR A 102 -8.52 0.10 -8.34
N LEU A 103 -9.17 0.91 -7.50
CA LEU A 103 -10.43 0.53 -6.85
C LEU A 103 -11.56 0.32 -7.86
N ALA A 104 -11.68 1.18 -8.87
CA ALA A 104 -12.65 1.00 -9.95
C ALA A 104 -12.45 -0.30 -10.72
N SER A 105 -11.18 -0.65 -10.98
CA SER A 105 -10.83 -1.91 -11.64
C SER A 105 -11.15 -3.13 -10.76
N MET A 106 -10.84 -3.07 -9.46
CA MET A 106 -11.15 -4.13 -8.51
C MET A 106 -12.67 -4.34 -8.38
N ILE A 107 -13.46 -3.28 -8.26
CA ILE A 107 -14.92 -3.42 -8.15
C ILE A 107 -15.52 -3.89 -9.48
N GLY A 108 -15.11 -3.33 -10.62
CA GLY A 108 -15.62 -3.72 -11.93
C GLY A 108 -15.30 -5.17 -12.29
N ARG A 109 -14.07 -5.62 -12.05
CA ARG A 109 -13.59 -6.94 -12.47
C ARG A 109 -13.74 -8.01 -11.39
N ASP A 110 -13.38 -7.72 -10.16
CA ASP A 110 -13.29 -8.73 -9.10
C ASP A 110 -14.62 -8.89 -8.34
N VAL A 111 -15.48 -7.88 -8.33
CA VAL A 111 -16.80 -7.93 -7.67
C VAL A 111 -17.92 -8.05 -8.70
N TYR A 112 -18.03 -7.10 -9.62
CA TYR A 112 -19.16 -7.01 -10.56
C TYR A 112 -19.12 -8.15 -11.59
N ARG A 113 -18.02 -8.30 -12.33
CA ARG A 113 -17.86 -9.39 -13.32
C ARG A 113 -17.86 -10.78 -12.69
N ALA A 114 -17.25 -10.94 -11.52
CA ALA A 114 -17.25 -12.22 -10.81
C ALA A 114 -18.64 -12.61 -10.27
N GLY A 115 -19.42 -11.62 -9.84
CA GLY A 115 -20.76 -11.83 -9.28
C GLY A 115 -21.89 -11.95 -10.31
N ILE A 116 -21.73 -11.36 -11.51
CA ILE A 116 -22.78 -11.32 -12.54
C ILE A 116 -22.31 -12.04 -13.80
N ARG A 117 -22.95 -13.17 -14.10
CA ARG A 117 -22.68 -13.93 -15.33
C ARG A 117 -23.21 -13.18 -16.56
N GLY A 118 -22.42 -13.19 -17.63
CA GLY A 118 -22.82 -12.60 -18.92
C GLY A 118 -22.73 -11.08 -18.99
N THR A 119 -21.93 -10.43 -18.13
CA THR A 119 -21.62 -9.00 -18.31
C THR A 119 -20.67 -8.77 -19.48
N ASP A 120 -20.81 -7.60 -20.10
CA ASP A 120 -19.94 -7.12 -21.17
C ASP A 120 -18.98 -6.05 -20.65
N GLU A 121 -17.87 -5.83 -21.34
CA GLU A 121 -16.79 -4.90 -20.97
C GLU A 121 -17.30 -3.47 -20.82
N ALA A 122 -18.26 -3.07 -21.66
CA ALA A 122 -18.89 -1.75 -21.57
C ALA A 122 -19.61 -1.51 -20.23
N ARG A 123 -20.24 -2.55 -19.66
CA ARG A 123 -20.91 -2.48 -18.36
C ARG A 123 -19.91 -2.47 -17.21
N GLU A 124 -18.85 -3.26 -17.30
CA GLU A 124 -17.73 -3.23 -16.34
C GLU A 124 -17.11 -1.83 -16.27
N LEU A 125 -16.86 -1.20 -17.42
CA LEU A 125 -16.34 0.16 -17.50
C LEU A 125 -17.31 1.21 -16.94
N ALA A 126 -18.61 1.07 -17.22
CA ALA A 126 -19.63 1.98 -16.68
C ALA A 126 -19.69 1.90 -15.14
N VAL A 127 -19.67 0.70 -14.56
CA VAL A 127 -19.59 0.49 -13.11
C VAL A 127 -18.31 1.09 -12.54
N GLY A 128 -17.17 0.87 -13.19
CA GLY A 128 -15.89 1.47 -12.79
C GLY A 128 -15.96 3.00 -12.74
N LYS A 129 -16.55 3.65 -13.75
CA LYS A 129 -16.72 5.12 -13.76
C LYS A 129 -17.61 5.62 -12.62
N VAL A 130 -18.70 4.91 -12.31
CA VAL A 130 -19.57 5.24 -11.18
C VAL A 130 -18.82 5.09 -9.86
N VAL A 131 -18.03 4.03 -9.70
CA VAL A 131 -17.18 3.82 -8.51
C VAL A 131 -16.20 4.97 -8.34
N VAL A 132 -15.50 5.40 -9.40
CA VAL A 132 -14.60 6.57 -9.32
C VAL A 132 -15.36 7.80 -8.84
N LEU A 133 -16.51 8.11 -9.45
CA LEU A 133 -17.30 9.28 -9.08
C LEU A 133 -17.72 9.25 -7.60
N VAL A 134 -18.23 8.12 -7.12
CA VAL A 134 -18.65 7.95 -5.72
C VAL A 134 -17.46 8.07 -4.78
N MET A 135 -16.35 7.40 -5.08
CA MET A 135 -15.14 7.42 -4.25
C MET A 135 -14.53 8.82 -4.13
N ILE A 136 -14.39 9.53 -5.25
CA ILE A 136 -13.82 10.89 -5.25
C ILE A 136 -14.76 11.86 -4.52
N THR A 137 -16.07 11.74 -4.72
CA THR A 137 -17.05 12.58 -4.01
C THR A 137 -17.00 12.32 -2.50
N ALA A 138 -16.99 11.05 -2.09
CA ALA A 138 -16.89 10.68 -0.68
C ALA A 138 -15.57 11.15 -0.06
N ALA A 139 -14.45 11.00 -0.77
CA ALA A 139 -13.14 11.49 -0.32
C ALA A 139 -13.11 13.03 -0.18
N ALA A 140 -13.71 13.76 -1.13
CA ALA A 140 -13.81 15.22 -1.07
C ALA A 140 -14.68 15.68 0.11
N LEU A 141 -15.82 15.04 0.34
CA LEU A 141 -16.70 15.31 1.48
C LEU A 141 -15.96 15.02 2.80
N PHE A 142 -15.28 13.88 2.90
CA PHE A 142 -14.48 13.53 4.08
C PHE A 142 -13.34 14.51 4.32
N ALA A 143 -12.62 14.93 3.28
CA ALA A 143 -11.54 15.91 3.38
C ALA A 143 -12.05 17.30 3.81
N SER A 144 -13.29 17.67 3.45
CA SER A 144 -13.89 18.94 3.85
C SER A 144 -14.13 19.07 5.35
N LEU A 145 -14.17 17.94 6.09
CA LEU A 145 -14.28 17.92 7.55
C LEU A 145 -13.00 18.40 8.25
N LYS A 146 -11.86 18.50 7.55
CA LYS A 146 -10.57 18.98 8.08
C LYS A 146 -10.15 18.32 9.38
N LEU A 147 -10.45 17.03 9.53
CA LEU A 147 -10.04 16.24 10.68
C LEU A 147 -8.52 16.08 10.61
N GLU A 148 -7.79 16.48 11.65
CA GLU A 148 -6.32 16.45 11.77
C GLU A 148 -5.77 15.00 11.88
N LEU A 149 -6.12 14.17 10.91
CA LEU A 149 -5.94 12.72 10.93
C LEU A 149 -5.07 12.22 9.77
N ILE A 150 -4.37 13.10 9.05
CA ILE A 150 -3.61 12.72 7.85
C ILE A 150 -2.57 11.66 8.22
N SER A 151 -1.73 11.95 9.21
CA SER A 151 -0.72 11.02 9.72
C SER A 151 -1.34 9.73 10.29
N LEU A 152 -2.44 9.85 11.03
CA LEU A 152 -3.15 8.72 11.62
C LEU A 152 -3.68 7.75 10.56
N LEU A 153 -4.40 8.28 9.57
CA LEU A 153 -5.00 7.51 8.49
C LEU A 153 -3.92 6.86 7.64
N ALA A 154 -2.86 7.59 7.29
CA ALA A 154 -1.75 7.05 6.51
C ALA A 154 -1.10 5.83 7.20
N VAL A 155 -0.82 5.92 8.50
CA VAL A 155 -0.23 4.81 9.26
C VAL A 155 -1.20 3.64 9.40
N THR A 156 -2.47 3.92 9.70
CA THR A 156 -3.48 2.88 9.93
C THR A 156 -3.84 2.14 8.65
N SER A 157 -4.02 2.83 7.53
CA SER A 157 -4.26 2.23 6.22
C SER A 157 -3.07 1.35 5.80
N SER A 158 -1.84 1.81 6.00
CA SER A 158 -0.64 1.04 5.67
C SER A 158 -0.51 -0.23 6.54
N ALA A 159 -0.84 -0.13 7.83
CA ALA A 159 -0.87 -1.27 8.73
C ALA A 159 -1.94 -2.31 8.33
N GLY A 160 -3.13 -1.84 7.91
CA GLY A 160 -4.20 -2.71 7.42
C GLY A 160 -3.79 -3.47 6.16
N LEU A 161 -3.09 -2.83 5.22
CA LEU A 161 -2.61 -3.50 4.01
C LEU A 161 -1.47 -4.50 4.29
N LEU A 162 -0.66 -4.26 5.32
CA LEU A 162 0.47 -5.13 5.68
C LEU A 162 0.04 -6.57 6.02
N VAL A 163 -1.18 -6.78 6.55
CA VAL A 163 -1.71 -8.12 6.89
C VAL A 163 -1.91 -9.02 5.67
N THR A 164 -1.93 -8.47 4.46
CA THR A 164 -2.05 -9.25 3.22
C THR A 164 -0.73 -9.88 2.79
N VAL A 165 0.40 -9.35 3.27
CA VAL A 165 1.74 -9.74 2.81
C VAL A 165 2.04 -11.23 3.05
N PRO A 166 1.77 -11.83 4.23
CA PRO A 166 2.07 -13.25 4.45
C PRO A 166 1.28 -14.16 3.51
N ALA A 167 0.03 -13.81 3.21
CA ALA A 167 -0.79 -14.53 2.25
C ALA A 167 -0.24 -14.39 0.81
N ILE A 168 0.17 -13.19 0.40
CA ILE A 168 0.78 -12.96 -0.92
C ILE A 168 2.09 -13.75 -1.05
N VAL A 169 3.02 -13.59 -0.10
CA VAL A 169 4.30 -14.29 -0.10
C VAL A 169 4.09 -15.81 -0.06
N GLY A 170 3.19 -16.28 0.80
CA GLY A 170 2.88 -17.69 0.92
C GLY A 170 2.26 -18.29 -0.35
N ALA A 171 1.41 -17.55 -1.05
CA ALA A 171 0.79 -18.00 -2.29
C ALA A 171 1.80 -18.25 -3.43
N PHE A 172 2.86 -17.44 -3.51
CA PHE A 172 3.86 -17.54 -4.58
C PHE A 172 5.08 -18.38 -4.18
N PHE A 173 5.51 -18.33 -2.91
CA PHE A 173 6.79 -18.88 -2.49
C PHE A 173 6.67 -20.08 -1.54
N TRP A 174 5.50 -20.37 -0.97
CA TRP A 174 5.34 -21.46 -0.01
C TRP A 174 4.46 -22.60 -0.52
N ARG A 175 5.07 -23.76 -0.73
CA ARG A 175 4.41 -24.97 -1.28
C ARG A 175 3.23 -25.48 -0.44
N ARG A 176 3.19 -25.14 0.85
CA ARG A 176 2.11 -25.52 1.78
C ARG A 176 1.07 -24.44 1.98
N GLY A 177 1.18 -23.28 1.33
CA GLY A 177 0.19 -22.20 1.45
C GLY A 177 -1.21 -22.67 1.01
N THR A 178 -2.24 -22.36 1.81
CA THR A 178 -3.63 -22.76 1.53
C THR A 178 -4.56 -21.56 1.46
N ALA A 179 -5.67 -21.68 0.73
CA ALA A 179 -6.69 -20.64 0.65
C ALA A 179 -7.33 -20.34 2.02
N ALA A 180 -7.52 -21.39 2.84
CA ALA A 180 -7.99 -21.25 4.21
C ALA A 180 -6.97 -20.49 5.08
N GLY A 181 -5.69 -20.81 4.97
CA GLY A 181 -4.62 -20.09 5.67
C GLY A 181 -4.56 -18.61 5.28
N ALA A 182 -4.67 -18.32 3.98
CA ALA A 182 -4.74 -16.94 3.49
C ALA A 182 -5.93 -16.19 4.10
N LEU A 183 -7.15 -16.74 4.01
CA LEU A 183 -8.36 -16.09 4.52
C LEU A 183 -8.30 -15.84 6.02
N VAL A 184 -7.96 -16.86 6.82
CA VAL A 184 -7.89 -16.75 8.28
C VAL A 184 -6.81 -15.77 8.72
N SER A 185 -5.65 -15.77 8.05
CA SER A 185 -4.56 -14.84 8.37
C SER A 185 -4.92 -13.38 8.09
N VAL A 186 -5.58 -13.09 6.96
CA VAL A 186 -5.98 -11.73 6.59
C VAL A 186 -7.08 -11.23 7.53
N VAL A 187 -8.11 -12.04 7.77
CA VAL A 187 -9.22 -11.66 8.66
C VAL A 187 -8.72 -11.51 10.10
N GLY A 188 -8.02 -12.52 10.63
CA GLY A 188 -7.50 -12.50 11.99
C GLY A 188 -6.44 -11.41 12.20
N GLY A 189 -5.59 -11.16 11.20
CA GLY A 189 -4.65 -10.06 11.19
C GLY A 189 -5.33 -8.69 11.23
N THR A 190 -6.38 -8.50 10.42
CA THR A 190 -7.16 -7.25 10.40
C THR A 190 -7.81 -6.99 11.76
N ILE A 191 -8.41 -8.02 12.37
CA ILE A 191 -8.99 -7.95 13.71
C ILE A 191 -7.91 -7.61 14.74
N ALA A 192 -6.72 -8.22 14.65
CA ALA A 192 -5.60 -7.93 15.55
C ALA A 192 -5.10 -6.49 15.41
N VAL A 193 -4.97 -5.95 14.18
CA VAL A 193 -4.61 -4.55 13.95
C VAL A 193 -5.65 -3.63 14.60
N ALA A 194 -6.94 -3.87 14.35
CA ALA A 194 -8.03 -3.07 14.92
C ALA A 194 -8.01 -3.14 16.45
N TRP A 195 -7.94 -4.33 17.02
CA TRP A 195 -7.92 -4.54 18.47
C TRP A 195 -6.73 -3.86 19.13
N PHE A 196 -5.51 -4.09 18.64
CA PHE A 196 -4.32 -3.47 19.24
C PHE A 196 -4.34 -1.94 19.10
N ARG A 197 -4.93 -1.41 18.02
CA ARG A 197 -5.06 0.03 17.82
C ARG A 197 -6.09 0.65 18.76
N PHE A 198 -7.29 0.09 18.86
CA PHE A 198 -8.36 0.64 19.69
C PHE A 198 -8.14 0.42 21.19
N ALA A 199 -7.56 -0.72 21.57
CA ALA A 199 -7.22 -0.99 22.97
C ALA A 199 -5.94 -0.27 23.43
N GLY A 200 -5.19 0.36 22.51
CA GLY A 200 -3.95 1.08 22.84
C GLY A 200 -2.85 0.17 23.41
N VAL A 201 -2.90 -1.13 23.10
CA VAL A 201 -1.98 -2.12 23.66
C VAL A 201 -0.77 -2.32 22.75
N ASN A 202 0.39 -2.54 23.36
CA ASN A 202 1.62 -2.95 22.68
C ASN A 202 1.99 -4.36 23.14
N PRO A 203 1.41 -5.41 22.50
CA PRO A 203 1.66 -6.79 22.88
C PRO A 203 3.15 -7.11 22.79
N TRP A 204 3.67 -7.83 23.77
CA TRP A 204 5.07 -8.28 23.81
C TRP A 204 6.11 -7.13 23.69
N GLY A 205 5.73 -5.90 24.07
CA GLY A 205 6.59 -4.72 23.93
C GLY A 205 6.77 -4.25 22.48
N MET A 206 6.05 -4.85 21.53
CA MET A 206 6.10 -4.49 20.12
C MET A 206 5.03 -3.43 19.80
N PRO A 207 5.29 -2.52 18.86
CA PRO A 207 4.24 -1.66 18.31
C PRO A 207 3.09 -2.51 17.78
N GLY A 208 1.84 -2.13 18.05
CA GLY A 208 0.65 -2.91 17.67
C GLY A 208 0.62 -3.40 16.22
N VAL A 209 1.15 -2.61 15.27
CA VAL A 209 1.28 -3.01 13.85
C VAL A 209 2.22 -4.21 13.65
N ALA A 210 3.35 -4.23 14.36
CA ALA A 210 4.31 -5.33 14.28
C ALA A 210 3.78 -6.59 14.97
N ALA A 211 3.10 -6.43 16.12
CA ALA A 211 2.44 -7.53 16.80
C ALA A 211 1.33 -8.15 15.94
N ALA A 212 0.49 -7.32 15.30
CA ALA A 212 -0.56 -7.80 14.40
C ALA A 212 0.01 -8.53 13.18
N PHE A 213 1.09 -8.02 12.59
CA PHE A 213 1.78 -8.69 11.50
C PHE A 213 2.34 -10.06 11.91
N PHE A 214 2.91 -10.16 13.11
CA PHE A 214 3.35 -11.44 13.68
C PHE A 214 2.18 -12.41 13.85
N VAL A 215 1.05 -11.96 14.39
CA VAL A 215 -0.18 -12.75 14.50
C VAL A 215 -0.65 -13.24 13.12
N THR A 216 -0.64 -12.39 12.10
CA THR A 216 -0.98 -12.77 10.72
C THR A 216 -0.08 -13.90 10.21
N ILE A 217 1.24 -13.80 10.41
CA ILE A 217 2.19 -14.84 9.99
C ILE A 217 1.89 -16.15 10.71
N VAL A 218 1.70 -16.11 12.02
CA VAL A 218 1.41 -17.31 12.83
C VAL A 218 0.11 -17.96 12.38
N LEU A 219 -0.96 -17.19 12.18
CA LEU A 219 -2.24 -17.70 11.68
C LEU A 219 -2.09 -18.31 10.28
N PHE A 220 -1.37 -17.65 9.38
CA PHE A 220 -1.14 -18.15 8.04
C PHE A 220 -0.41 -19.49 8.08
N VAL A 221 0.66 -19.59 8.86
CA VAL A 221 1.48 -20.80 8.97
C VAL A 221 0.70 -21.93 9.64
N ALA A 222 0.08 -21.68 10.79
CA ALA A 222 -0.64 -22.69 11.56
C ALA A 222 -1.81 -23.29 10.77
N VAL A 223 -2.64 -22.44 10.15
CA VAL A 223 -3.80 -22.91 9.38
C VAL A 223 -3.35 -23.58 8.08
N SER A 224 -2.32 -23.07 7.41
CA SER A 224 -1.80 -23.71 6.20
C SER A 224 -1.19 -25.09 6.48
N LEU A 225 -0.59 -25.30 7.65
CA LEU A 225 -0.10 -26.62 8.08
C LEU A 225 -1.22 -27.56 8.50
N ALA A 226 -2.29 -27.02 9.09
CA ALA A 226 -3.46 -27.79 9.51
C ALA A 226 -4.42 -28.13 8.37
N THR A 227 -4.31 -27.46 7.22
CA THR A 227 -5.18 -27.66 6.06
C THR A 227 -4.42 -28.25 4.88
N ARG A 228 -5.14 -28.84 3.92
CA ARG A 228 -4.51 -29.47 2.76
C ARG A 228 -4.21 -28.43 1.68
N PRO A 229 -2.96 -28.35 1.18
CA PRO A 229 -2.64 -27.46 0.07
C PRO A 229 -3.33 -27.94 -1.21
N PRO A 230 -3.71 -27.02 -2.13
CA PRO A 230 -4.26 -27.39 -3.42
C PRO A 230 -3.27 -28.28 -4.20
N ALA A 231 -3.73 -29.44 -4.69
CA ALA A 231 -2.90 -30.45 -5.32
C ALA A 231 -2.12 -29.93 -6.56
N ASP A 232 -2.66 -28.93 -7.26
CA ASP A 232 -2.17 -28.50 -8.58
C ASP A 232 -1.34 -27.21 -8.57
N ARG A 233 -1.43 -26.34 -7.56
CA ARG A 233 -0.77 -25.02 -7.58
C ARG A 233 0.62 -24.95 -6.93
N GLY A 234 0.93 -25.83 -5.98
CA GLY A 234 2.20 -25.79 -5.23
C GLY A 234 3.45 -26.19 -6.03
N ARG A 235 3.30 -26.52 -7.31
CA ARG A 235 4.39 -26.89 -8.23
C ARG A 235 4.61 -25.88 -9.35
N SER A 236 3.57 -25.20 -9.85
CA SER A 236 3.70 -24.49 -11.13
C SER A 236 4.54 -23.21 -11.04
N PHE A 237 4.26 -22.28 -10.12
CA PHE A 237 4.85 -20.94 -10.25
C PHE A 237 6.39 -20.88 -10.26
N ILE A 238 7.07 -21.52 -9.30
CA ILE A 238 8.55 -21.50 -9.23
C ILE A 238 9.16 -22.40 -10.31
N ASP A 239 8.55 -23.57 -10.59
CA ASP A 239 9.07 -24.49 -11.60
C ASP A 239 8.86 -23.93 -13.02
N ASP A 240 7.80 -23.17 -13.26
CA ASP A 240 7.50 -22.45 -14.52
C ASP A 240 8.42 -21.24 -14.73
N LEU A 241 8.86 -20.59 -13.64
CA LEU A 241 9.77 -19.43 -13.69
C LEU A 241 11.24 -19.79 -13.84
N ARG A 242 11.68 -20.96 -13.33
CA ARG A 242 13.08 -21.41 -13.42
C ARG A 242 13.65 -21.35 -14.85
N PRO A 243 12.98 -21.89 -15.89
CA PRO A 243 13.48 -21.82 -17.27
C PRO A 243 13.59 -20.39 -17.79
N GLN A 244 12.72 -19.48 -17.37
CA GLN A 244 12.73 -18.08 -17.80
C GLN A 244 13.83 -17.29 -17.10
N LEU A 245 14.03 -17.52 -15.80
CA LEU A 245 15.12 -16.93 -15.02
C LEU A 245 16.50 -17.39 -15.51
N ASP A 246 16.64 -18.67 -15.86
CA ASP A 246 17.87 -19.23 -16.41
C ASP A 246 18.22 -18.64 -17.78
N ARG A 247 17.21 -18.35 -18.62
CA ARG A 247 17.39 -17.63 -19.88
C ARG A 247 17.78 -16.16 -19.70
N LEU A 248 17.33 -15.55 -18.60
CA LEU A 248 17.55 -14.14 -18.35
C LEU A 248 18.85 -13.83 -17.62
N ARG A 249 19.56 -14.85 -17.09
CA ARG A 249 20.89 -14.81 -16.45
C ARG A 249 21.43 -13.39 -16.32
N ILE A 250 20.84 -12.67 -15.37
CA ILE A 250 21.31 -11.36 -14.96
C ILE A 250 22.51 -11.67 -14.08
N ARG A 251 23.72 -11.55 -14.66
CA ARG A 251 24.94 -11.37 -13.85
C ARG A 251 24.81 -10.09 -13.04
#